data_AF-A0A4Y2KDQ1-F1
#
_entry.id   AF-A0A4Y2KDQ1-F1
#
_cell.length_a   1.000
_cell.length_b   1.000
_cell.length_c   1.000
_cell.angle_alpha   90.00
_cell.angle_beta   90.00
_cell.angle_gamma   90.00
#
_symmetry.space_group_name_H-M   'P 1'
#
loop_
_entity.id
_entity.type
_entity.pdbx_description
1 polymer ?
#
loop_
_entity_poly.entity_id
_entity_poly.type
_entity_poly.pdbx_seq_one_letter_code
_entity_poly.pdbx_strand_id
1 'polypeptide(L)'
;MILIAAPRQQRSLSQILPVFFHPKKDDWENLYALIPPDILPEKYGGKLKQDELIHGLKNLKEQEDEVRRLYAFGNIKTKKARQSLNVLQ
;
A
#
# COMPACT_ATOMS: atom_id res chain seq x y z
N MET A 1 13.08 -15.71 -37.37
CA MET A 1 12.33 -14.72 -36.56
C MET A 1 12.95 -14.73 -35.17
N ILE A 2 13.77 -13.74 -34.82
CA ILE A 2 14.47 -13.67 -33.53
C ILE A 2 13.71 -12.71 -32.64
N LEU A 3 13.15 -13.19 -31.53
CA LEU A 3 12.58 -12.34 -30.49
C LEU A 3 13.73 -11.80 -29.64
N ILE A 4 14.05 -10.51 -29.79
CA ILE A 4 14.95 -9.81 -28.86
C ILE A 4 14.07 -9.34 -27.71
N ALA A 5 14.09 -10.05 -26.59
CA ALA A 5 13.54 -9.54 -25.34
C ALA A 5 14.39 -8.34 -24.90
N ALA A 6 13.83 -7.14 -24.98
CA ALA A 6 14.48 -5.94 -24.46
C ALA A 6 14.82 -6.14 -22.97
N PRO A 7 16.04 -5.80 -22.52
CA PRO A 7 16.40 -5.93 -21.12
C PRO A 7 15.50 -4.99 -20.30
N ARG A 8 14.66 -5.55 -19.42
CA ARG A 8 13.97 -4.76 -18.40
C ARG A 8 15.05 -4.08 -17.56
N GLN A 9 15.24 -2.78 -17.77
CA GLN A 9 16.07 -1.95 -16.91
C GLN A 9 15.47 -1.99 -15.51
N GLN A 10 16.10 -2.74 -14.62
CA GLN A 10 15.78 -2.76 -13.21
C GLN A 10 16.27 -1.44 -12.61
N ARG A 11 15.44 -0.39 -12.71
CA ARG A 11 15.72 0.90 -12.06
C ARG A 11 15.80 0.67 -10.55
N SER A 12 16.80 1.28 -9.91
CA SER A 12 16.95 1.21 -8.46
C SER A 12 15.69 1.77 -7.78
N LEU A 13 15.18 1.13 -6.73
CA LEU A 13 13.98 1.58 -6.00
C LEU A 13 14.11 3.03 -5.50
N SER A 14 15.35 3.46 -5.20
CA SER A 14 15.67 4.85 -4.83
C SER A 14 15.46 5.88 -5.93
N GLN A 15 15.33 5.46 -7.19
CA GLN A 15 15.06 6.34 -8.34
C GLN A 15 13.56 6.42 -8.67
N ILE A 16 12.71 5.61 -8.03
CA ILE A 16 11.27 5.54 -8.31
C ILE A 16 10.47 6.18 -7.17
N LEU A 17 10.92 6.05 -5.91
CA LEU A 17 10.28 6.65 -4.74
C LEU A 17 11.31 7.40 -3.89
N PRO A 18 11.00 8.64 -3.46
CA PRO A 18 11.90 9.38 -2.59
C PRO A 18 12.01 8.70 -1.22
N VAL A 19 13.24 8.52 -0.75
CA VAL A 19 13.55 7.97 0.58
C VAL A 19 13.92 9.13 1.49
N PHE A 20 13.17 9.30 2.58
CA PHE A 20 13.42 10.33 3.59
C PHE A 20 13.87 9.69 4.90
N PHE A 21 14.90 10.28 5.51
CA PHE A 21 15.41 9.86 6.81
C PHE A 21 15.05 10.92 7.85
N HIS A 22 14.28 10.52 8.86
CA HIS A 22 13.87 11.39 9.95
C HIS A 22 14.59 10.95 11.24
N PRO A 23 15.71 11.60 11.62
CA PRO A 23 16.43 11.23 12.82
C PRO A 23 15.59 11.53 14.07
N LYS A 24 15.68 10.66 15.08
CA LYS A 24 15.01 10.84 16.38
C LYS A 24 15.48 12.10 17.14
N LYS A 25 16.65 12.65 16.78
CA LYS A 25 17.29 13.77 17.48
C LYS A 25 16.41 15.03 17.55
N ASP A 26 15.51 15.20 16.59
CA ASP A 26 14.62 16.36 16.50
C ASP A 26 13.21 16.03 16.99
N ASP A 27 13.07 15.11 17.96
CA ASP A 27 11.79 14.65 18.54
C ASP A 27 10.70 14.33 17.50
N TRP A 28 11.12 13.81 16.35
CA TRP A 28 10.26 13.46 15.21
C TRP A 28 9.49 14.64 14.59
N GLU A 29 9.85 15.90 14.85
CA GLU A 29 9.18 17.08 14.29
C GLU A 29 9.09 17.02 12.76
N ASN A 30 10.18 16.64 12.11
CA ASN A 30 10.25 16.48 10.65
C ASN A 30 9.34 15.34 10.14
N LEU A 31 9.06 14.33 10.95
CA LEU A 31 8.13 13.24 10.62
C LEU A 31 6.69 13.74 10.75
N TYR A 32 6.39 14.57 11.76
CA TYR A 32 5.05 15.09 12.00
C TYR A 32 4.54 16.05 10.92
N ALA A 33 5.46 16.71 10.22
CA ALA A 33 5.13 17.49 9.01
C ALA A 33 4.53 16.64 7.89
N LEU A 34 4.79 15.32 7.88
CA LEU A 34 4.32 14.39 6.86
C LEU A 34 3.20 13.48 7.37
N ILE A 35 3.25 13.07 8.64
CA ILE A 35 2.32 12.12 9.25
C ILE A 35 1.85 12.64 10.61
N PRO A 36 0.54 12.85 10.82
CA PRO A 36 0.02 13.34 12.09
C PRO A 36 0.42 12.45 13.30
N PRO A 37 0.79 13.04 14.45
CA PRO A 37 1.15 12.27 15.65
C PRO A 37 0.04 11.34 16.15
N ASP A 38 -1.23 11.72 15.97
CA ASP A 38 -2.39 10.98 16.49
C ASP A 38 -2.56 9.59 15.85
N ILE A 39 -2.02 9.38 14.65
CA ILE A 39 -2.09 8.08 13.95
C ILE A 39 -0.77 7.31 14.00
N LEU A 40 0.26 7.88 14.63
CA LEU A 40 1.57 7.26 14.76
C LEU A 40 1.65 6.43 16.06
N PRO A 41 2.31 5.26 16.02
CA PRO A 41 2.64 4.51 17.23
C PRO A 41 3.53 5.30 18.20
N GLU A 42 3.38 5.05 19.51
CA GLU A 42 4.20 5.67 20.57
C GLU A 42 5.72 5.50 20.34
N LYS A 43 6.16 4.36 19.78
CA LYS A 43 7.58 4.13 19.47
C LYS A 43 8.19 5.11 18.46
N TYR A 44 7.36 5.83 17.72
CA TYR A 44 7.73 6.90 16.78
C TYR A 44 7.25 8.27 17.27
N GLY A 45 7.00 8.41 18.58
CA GLY A 45 6.54 9.62 19.24
C GLY A 45 5.07 10.00 18.99
N GLY A 46 4.27 9.11 18.41
CA GLY A 46 2.84 9.34 18.26
C GLY A 46 2.02 9.00 19.50
N LYS A 47 0.69 9.07 19.38
CA LYS A 47 -0.25 8.81 20.48
C LYS A 47 -0.97 7.47 20.39
N LEU A 48 -0.75 6.72 19.31
CA LEU A 48 -1.45 5.46 19.06
C LEU A 48 -0.80 4.35 19.90
N LYS A 49 -1.61 3.75 20.79
CA LYS A 49 -1.12 2.69 21.68
C LYS A 49 -0.97 1.37 20.94
N GLN A 50 -0.13 0.48 21.47
CA GLN A 50 0.20 -0.78 20.81
C GLN A 50 -1.01 -1.73 20.68
N ASP A 51 -1.94 -1.70 21.62
CA ASP A 51 -3.20 -2.46 21.62
C ASP A 51 -4.25 -1.90 20.64
N GLU A 52 -4.13 -0.62 20.26
CA GLU A 52 -4.95 0.02 19.23
C GLU A 52 -4.44 -0.24 17.81
N LEU A 53 -3.21 -0.80 17.67
CA LEU A 53 -2.65 -1.12 16.37
C LEU A 53 -3.40 -2.27 15.71
N ILE A 54 -3.82 -2.04 14.47
CA ILE A 54 -4.34 -3.10 13.62
C ILE A 54 -3.20 -4.07 13.32
N HIS A 55 -3.39 -5.34 13.66
CA HIS A 55 -2.45 -6.39 13.29
C HIS A 55 -2.56 -6.64 11.77
N GLY A 56 -1.75 -5.95 10.98
CA GLY A 56 -1.84 -5.97 9.51
C GLY A 56 -1.63 -7.34 8.85
N LEU A 57 -1.13 -8.33 9.59
CA LEU A 57 -1.03 -9.72 9.13
C LEU A 57 -2.18 -10.61 9.61
N LYS A 58 -3.03 -10.09 10.51
CA LYS A 58 -4.19 -10.83 11.00
C LYS A 58 -5.20 -10.87 9.87
N ASN A 59 -5.75 -12.04 9.61
CA ASN A 59 -6.74 -12.26 8.57
C ASN A 59 -6.25 -11.88 7.16
N LEU A 60 -4.94 -12.00 6.91
CA LEU A 60 -4.32 -11.71 5.60
C LEU A 60 -5.07 -12.38 4.44
N LYS A 61 -5.50 -13.64 4.64
CA LYS A 61 -6.29 -14.37 3.66
C LYS A 61 -7.64 -13.70 3.37
N GLU A 62 -8.36 -13.25 4.40
CA GLU A 62 -9.66 -12.58 4.23
C GLU A 62 -9.47 -11.23 3.51
N GLN A 63 -8.42 -10.49 3.86
CA GLN A 63 -8.07 -9.24 3.19
C GLN A 63 -7.67 -9.47 1.72
N GLU A 64 -6.89 -10.52 1.45
CA GLU A 64 -6.52 -10.89 0.08
C GLU A 64 -7.76 -11.31 -0.73
N ASP A 65 -8.64 -12.11 -0.13
CA ASP A 65 -9.90 -12.54 -0.74
C ASP A 65 -10.84 -11.35 -0.99
N GLU A 66 -10.85 -10.35 -0.12
CA GLU A 66 -11.60 -9.10 -0.31
C GLU A 66 -11.04 -8.28 -1.47
N VAL A 67 -9.72 -8.06 -1.50
CA VAL A 67 -9.05 -7.36 -2.60
C VAL A 67 -9.31 -8.09 -3.93
N ARG A 68 -9.14 -9.40 -3.96
CA ARG A 68 -9.46 -10.23 -5.14
C ARG A 68 -10.91 -10.04 -5.57
N ARG A 69 -11.88 -10.06 -4.64
CA ARG A 69 -13.31 -9.80 -4.95
C ARG A 69 -13.58 -8.38 -5.42
N LEU A 70 -12.93 -7.39 -4.84
CA LEU A 70 -13.10 -5.98 -5.21
C LEU A 70 -12.64 -5.74 -6.65
N TYR A 71 -11.52 -6.36 -7.03
CA TYR A 71 -10.87 -6.17 -8.33
C TYR A 71 -11.05 -7.34 -9.32
N ALA A 72 -11.92 -8.31 -9.02
CA ALA A 72 -12.20 -9.46 -9.89
C ALA A 72 -12.59 -9.06 -11.32
N PHE A 73 -13.16 -7.87 -11.49
CA PHE A 73 -13.58 -7.32 -12.78
C PHE A 73 -12.71 -6.13 -13.23
N GLY A 74 -11.54 -5.95 -12.63
CA GLY A 74 -10.62 -4.85 -12.88
C GLY A 74 -11.04 -3.55 -12.18
N ASN A 75 -10.85 -2.41 -12.86
CA ASN A 75 -11.08 -1.08 -12.28
C ASN A 75 -12.51 -0.92 -11.73
N ILE A 76 -12.63 -0.38 -10.52
CA ILE A 76 -13.92 -0.15 -9.82
C ILE A 76 -14.90 0.64 -10.70
N LYS A 77 -14.41 1.60 -11.51
CA LYS A 77 -15.25 2.37 -12.43
C LYS A 77 -15.93 1.51 -13.51
N THR A 78 -15.26 0.46 -13.98
CA THR A 78 -15.77 -0.43 -15.04
C THR A 78 -16.29 -1.77 -14.50
N LYS A 79 -16.20 -1.99 -13.19
CA LYS A 79 -16.61 -3.22 -12.49
C LYS A 79 -18.05 -3.62 -12.77
N LYS A 80 -19.02 -2.71 -12.61
CA LYS A 80 -20.46 -3.03 -12.79
C LYS A 80 -20.78 -3.54 -14.19
N ALA A 81 -20.24 -2.90 -15.23
CA ALA A 81 -20.47 -3.28 -16.62
C ALA A 81 -19.88 -4.67 -16.95
N ARG A 82 -18.69 -4.97 -16.44
CA ARG A 82 -18.04 -6.28 -16.63
C ARG A 82 -18.69 -7.39 -15.81
N GLN A 83 -19.18 -7.06 -14.61
CA GLN A 83 -19.97 -7.97 -13.80
C GLN A 83 -21.24 -8.40 -14.54
N SER A 84 -22.00 -7.46 -15.11
CA SER A 84 -23.23 -7.80 -15.85
C SER A 84 -23.00 -8.64 -17.10
N LEU A 85 -21.87 -8.47 -17.80
CA LEU A 85 -21.51 -9.30 -18.95
C LEU A 85 -21.24 -10.76 -18.57
N ASN A 86 -20.72 -11.00 -17.36
CA ASN A 86 -20.39 -12.34 -16.88
C ASN A 86 -21.62 -13.14 -16.42
N VAL A 87 -22.77 -12.50 -16.19
CA VAL A 87 -24.03 -13.18 -15.79
C VAL A 87 -24.85 -13.63 -17.02
N LEU A 88 -24.45 -13.21 -18.22
CA LEU A 88 -25.14 -13.50 -19.48
C LEU A 88 -24.47 -14.64 -20.28
N GLN A 89 -23.47 -15.32 -19.70
CA GLN A 89 -22.78 -16.49 -20.25
C GLN A 89 -23.19 -17.76 -19.50
#